data_AF-A0A1S2P7I5-F1
#
_entry.id   AF-A0A1S2P7I5-F1
#
_cell.length_a   1.000
_cell.length_b   1.000
_cell.length_c   1.000
_cell.angle_alpha   90.00
_cell.angle_beta   90.00
_cell.angle_gamma   90.00
#
_symmetry.space_group_name_H-M   'P 1'
#
loop_
_entity.id
_entity.type
_entity.pdbx_description
1 polymer ?
#
loop_
_entity_poly.entity_id
_entity_poly.type
_entity_poly.pdbx_seq_one_letter_code
_entity_poly.pdbx_strand_id
1 'polypeptide(L)'
;MAGAVLTAALVAPAATAVAATPAPHWASSAAAAEAAALVRTQKLVDGSTAKIYKLGPQHYRMQIVYRGQVYATLEANKRDTGVNGNGMFVVLTFDGEVHSWIGGGHQGPGAFRLPDGSTAKVTKLGPHHYKAQIIYRGSVYATLEANERDTGVNGNGMFIVLTADGEISASIR
;
A
#
# COMPACT_ATOMS: atom_id res chain seq x y z
N MET A 1 -66.46 -34.46 -5.38
CA MET A 1 -66.84 -33.48 -6.42
C MET A 1 -67.28 -32.20 -5.73
N ALA A 2 -66.92 -31.06 -6.33
CA ALA A 2 -67.10 -29.67 -5.93
C ALA A 2 -68.39 -29.37 -5.14
N GLY A 3 -68.46 -28.41 -4.22
CA GLY A 3 -67.69 -27.18 -4.05
C GLY A 3 -68.69 -26.07 -3.75
N ALA A 4 -68.57 -25.45 -2.58
CA ALA A 4 -69.56 -24.58 -1.95
C ALA A 4 -69.60 -23.16 -2.56
N VAL A 5 -70.81 -22.73 -2.94
CA VAL A 5 -71.60 -21.62 -2.38
C VAL A 5 -70.93 -20.24 -2.08
N LEU A 6 -71.57 -19.22 -2.67
CA LEU A 6 -71.80 -17.81 -2.29
C LEU A 6 -70.70 -16.75 -2.41
N THR A 7 -70.98 -15.84 -3.35
CA THR A 7 -70.50 -14.47 -3.49
C THR A 7 -71.17 -13.48 -2.53
N ALA A 8 -70.32 -12.55 -2.05
CA ALA A 8 -70.52 -11.12 -1.79
C ALA A 8 -71.29 -10.64 -0.53
N ALA A 9 -70.59 -9.84 0.27
CA ALA A 9 -71.12 -8.59 0.83
C ALA A 9 -69.98 -7.58 1.11
N LEU A 10 -70.25 -6.33 0.74
CA LEU A 10 -69.40 -5.14 0.86
C LEU A 10 -69.08 -4.78 2.33
N VAL A 11 -67.98 -4.04 2.56
CA VAL A 11 -67.95 -2.67 3.13
C VAL A 11 -66.47 -2.25 3.36
N ALA A 12 -66.12 -1.07 2.84
CA ALA A 12 -65.03 -0.20 3.29
C ALA A 12 -65.66 1.21 3.46
N PRO A 13 -65.09 2.20 4.18
CA PRO A 13 -63.66 2.34 4.51
C PRO A 13 -63.37 2.91 5.94
N ALA A 14 -62.12 3.32 6.13
CA ALA A 14 -61.58 4.23 7.16
C ALA A 14 -60.88 3.58 8.37
N ALA A 15 -59.63 3.20 8.15
CA ALA A 15 -58.57 3.38 9.14
C ALA A 15 -57.29 3.79 8.40
N THR A 16 -56.95 5.08 8.46
CA THR A 16 -55.62 5.58 8.09
C THR A 16 -54.62 5.05 9.12
N ALA A 17 -54.09 3.86 8.87
CA ALA A 17 -52.88 3.40 9.53
C ALA A 17 -51.70 4.06 8.84
N VAL A 18 -51.04 4.99 9.53
CA VAL A 18 -49.75 5.55 9.11
C VAL A 18 -48.77 4.39 8.98
N ALA A 19 -48.35 4.10 7.75
CA ALA A 19 -47.30 3.15 7.48
C ALA A 19 -46.01 3.64 8.17
N ALA A 20 -45.53 2.89 9.16
CA ALA A 20 -44.18 3.01 9.65
C ALA A 20 -43.24 2.62 8.51
N THR A 21 -42.51 3.60 7.98
CA THR A 21 -41.39 3.37 7.08
C THR A 21 -40.41 2.39 7.75
N PRO A 22 -39.99 1.29 7.12
CA PRO A 22 -38.87 0.52 7.63
C PRO A 22 -37.63 1.41 7.54
N ALA A 23 -37.10 1.79 8.70
CA ALA A 23 -35.82 2.45 8.80
C ALA A 23 -34.77 1.56 8.11
N PRO A 24 -33.92 2.09 7.21
CA PRO A 24 -32.80 1.33 6.69
C PRO A 24 -31.90 0.95 7.88
N HIS A 25 -31.85 -0.36 8.11
CA HIS A 25 -30.85 -1.05 8.90
C HIS A 25 -29.43 -0.68 8.46
N TRP A 26 -28.54 -0.76 9.44
CA TRP A 26 -27.12 -0.39 9.41
C TRP A 26 -26.87 1.11 9.51
N ALA A 27 -27.06 1.60 10.73
CA ALA A 27 -26.05 2.47 11.33
C ALA A 27 -24.69 1.75 11.24
N SER A 28 -23.98 1.98 10.14
CA SER A 28 -22.55 1.75 10.11
C SER A 28 -21.98 2.63 11.21
N SER A 29 -21.53 2.02 12.29
CA SER A 29 -20.63 2.67 13.23
C SER A 29 -19.35 2.97 12.45
N ALA A 30 -19.39 4.07 11.68
CA ALA A 30 -18.21 4.80 11.33
C ALA A 30 -17.72 5.40 12.65
N ALA A 31 -16.99 4.59 13.41
CA ALA A 31 -15.92 5.12 14.23
C ALA A 31 -15.20 6.12 13.32
N ALA A 32 -15.23 7.39 13.70
CA ALA A 32 -14.64 8.46 12.92
C ALA A 32 -13.17 8.09 12.70
N ALA A 33 -12.89 7.46 11.56
CA ALA A 33 -11.55 7.32 11.05
C ALA A 33 -11.10 8.75 10.86
N GLU A 34 -10.15 9.18 11.69
CA GLU A 34 -9.47 10.46 11.55
C GLU A 34 -9.14 10.62 10.06
N ALA A 35 -9.76 11.60 9.41
CA ALA A 35 -9.64 11.75 7.97
C ALA A 35 -8.16 11.92 7.66
N ALA A 36 -7.60 11.00 6.87
CA ALA A 36 -6.20 10.96 6.47
C ALA A 36 -5.67 12.37 6.17
N ALA A 37 -4.85 12.93 7.06
CA ALA A 37 -4.40 14.30 6.94
C ALA A 37 -3.25 14.38 5.94
N LEU A 38 -3.37 15.22 4.90
CA LEU A 38 -2.23 15.53 4.03
C LEU A 38 -1.21 16.32 4.86
N VAL A 39 -0.06 15.72 5.13
CA VAL A 39 0.96 16.32 6.00
C VAL A 39 2.11 16.94 5.22
N ARG A 40 2.40 16.43 4.01
CA ARG A 40 3.50 16.93 3.19
C ARG A 40 3.28 16.63 1.71
N THR A 41 3.81 17.49 0.87
CA THR A 41 4.06 17.20 -0.55
C THR A 41 5.55 17.39 -0.84
N GLN A 42 6.12 16.56 -1.71
CA GLN A 42 7.50 16.73 -2.17
C GLN A 42 7.67 16.29 -3.62
N LYS A 43 8.70 16.81 -4.28
CA LYS A 43 9.10 16.36 -5.61
C LYS A 43 9.90 15.06 -5.50
N LEU A 44 9.60 14.11 -6.39
CA LEU A 44 10.44 12.94 -6.62
C LEU A 44 11.47 13.24 -7.71
N VAL A 45 12.46 12.36 -7.84
CA VAL A 45 13.59 12.53 -8.77
C VAL A 45 13.16 12.60 -10.25
N ASP A 46 12.01 12.00 -10.61
CA ASP A 46 11.42 12.05 -11.94
C ASP A 46 10.57 13.32 -12.19
N GLY A 47 10.46 14.22 -11.21
CA GLY A 47 9.64 15.43 -11.26
C GLY A 47 8.16 15.24 -10.88
N SER A 48 7.72 14.00 -10.65
CA SER A 48 6.40 13.70 -10.08
C SER A 48 6.30 14.23 -8.64
N THR A 49 5.09 14.18 -8.08
CA THR A 49 4.79 14.73 -6.76
C THR A 49 4.30 13.64 -5.84
N ALA A 50 5.03 13.39 -4.75
CA ALA A 50 4.55 12.56 -3.65
C ALA A 50 3.62 13.39 -2.76
N LYS A 51 2.37 12.95 -2.61
CA LYS A 51 1.44 13.44 -1.58
C LYS A 51 1.43 12.47 -0.42
N ILE A 52 1.81 12.94 0.77
CA ILE A 52 2.02 12.10 1.95
C ILE A 52 0.93 12.40 2.96
N TYR A 53 0.19 11.36 3.32
CA TYR A 53 -0.93 11.40 4.25
C TYR A 53 -0.55 10.65 5.52
N LYS A 54 -0.79 11.25 6.68
CA LYS A 54 -0.68 10.56 7.96
C LYS A 54 -2.03 9.89 8.26
N LEU A 55 -1.98 8.58 8.45
CA LEU A 55 -3.14 7.74 8.78
C LEU A 55 -3.18 7.36 10.26
N GLY A 56 -2.03 7.45 10.95
CA GLY A 56 -1.91 7.19 12.38
C GLY A 56 -0.46 7.19 12.85
N PRO A 57 -0.19 6.80 14.10
CA PRO A 57 1.16 6.56 14.59
C PRO A 57 1.83 5.46 13.76
N GLN A 58 3.01 5.77 13.21
CA GLN A 58 3.78 4.88 12.33
C GLN A 58 2.97 4.35 11.12
N HIS A 59 2.00 5.13 10.64
CA HIS A 59 1.12 4.74 9.55
C HIS A 59 0.94 5.89 8.57
N TYR A 60 1.53 5.75 7.39
CA TYR A 60 1.52 6.76 6.34
C TYR A 60 1.13 6.15 5.01
N ARG A 61 0.46 6.96 4.19
CA ARG A 61 0.16 6.64 2.80
C ARG A 61 0.74 7.71 1.89
N MET A 62 1.42 7.29 0.85
CA MET A 62 1.93 8.16 -0.20
C MET A 62 1.22 7.88 -1.51
N GLN A 63 0.80 8.94 -2.19
CA GLN A 63 0.38 8.87 -3.59
C GLN A 63 1.43 9.52 -4.47
N ILE A 64 1.90 8.82 -5.50
CA ILE A 64 2.76 9.38 -6.54
C ILE A 64 1.85 9.97 -7.61
N VAL A 65 1.92 11.29 -7.79
CA VAL A 65 1.05 12.04 -8.70
C VAL A 65 1.88 12.67 -9.82
N TYR A 66 1.49 12.43 -11.06
CA TYR A 66 2.05 13.10 -12.23
C TYR A 66 0.92 13.58 -13.14
N ARG A 67 1.01 14.82 -13.65
CA ARG A 67 -0.03 15.45 -14.48
C ARG A 67 -1.47 15.33 -13.91
N GLY A 68 -1.61 15.40 -12.58
CA GLY A 68 -2.90 15.32 -11.89
C GLY A 68 -3.46 13.90 -11.68
N GLN A 69 -2.79 12.86 -12.17
CA GLN A 69 -3.20 11.47 -12.02
C GLN A 69 -2.35 10.75 -10.97
N VAL A 70 -2.96 9.83 -10.21
CA VAL A 70 -2.25 8.96 -9.25
C VAL A 70 -1.72 7.75 -10.00
N TYR A 71 -0.39 7.57 -9.99
CA TYR A 71 0.29 6.45 -10.65
C TYR A 71 0.52 5.27 -9.72
N ALA A 72 0.85 5.55 -8.46
CA ALA A 72 1.09 4.53 -7.46
C ALA A 72 0.62 5.03 -6.09
N THR A 73 0.18 4.08 -5.25
CA THR A 73 -0.11 4.33 -3.84
C THR A 73 0.73 3.36 -3.02
N LEU A 74 1.52 3.89 -2.10
CA LEU A 74 2.30 3.12 -1.14
C LEU A 74 1.72 3.36 0.25
N GLU A 75 1.69 2.33 1.08
CA GLU A 75 1.22 2.42 2.45
C GLU A 75 2.23 1.76 3.38
N ALA A 76 2.86 2.58 4.22
CA ALA A 76 3.75 2.13 5.28
C ALA A 76 2.94 2.04 6.57
N ASN A 77 2.71 0.82 7.06
CA ASN A 77 1.95 0.57 8.30
C ASN A 77 2.81 -0.26 9.25
N LYS A 78 3.41 0.41 10.24
CA LYS A 78 4.37 -0.14 11.21
C LYS A 78 5.64 -0.73 10.59
N ARG A 79 5.77 -0.68 9.27
CA ARG A 79 6.89 -1.15 8.47
C ARG A 79 7.04 -0.23 7.26
N ASP A 80 8.28 -0.08 6.83
CA ASP A 80 8.60 0.61 5.58
C ASP A 80 8.03 -0.16 4.39
N THR A 81 7.93 0.53 3.26
CA THR A 81 7.56 -0.05 1.98
C THR A 81 8.31 0.67 0.86
N GLY A 82 8.37 0.05 -0.31
CA GLY A 82 8.99 0.64 -1.48
C GLY A 82 8.48 0.04 -2.78
N VAL A 83 8.78 0.73 -3.88
CA VAL A 83 8.37 0.34 -5.22
C VAL A 83 9.45 0.72 -6.22
N ASN A 84 9.55 -0.04 -7.31
CA ASN A 84 10.12 0.44 -8.57
C ASN A 84 8.98 0.85 -9.51
N GLY A 85 8.84 2.17 -9.74
CA GLY A 85 7.94 2.72 -10.74
C GLY A 85 8.70 3.17 -11.98
N ASN A 86 8.71 2.35 -13.03
CA ASN A 86 9.35 2.67 -14.33
C ASN A 86 10.85 3.06 -14.23
N GLY A 87 11.62 2.35 -13.41
CA GLY A 87 13.05 2.61 -13.23
C GLY A 87 13.38 3.68 -12.18
N MET A 88 12.35 4.26 -11.54
CA MET A 88 12.49 5.08 -10.34
C MET A 88 12.16 4.23 -9.10
N PHE A 89 13.10 4.15 -8.18
CA PHE A 89 12.89 3.52 -6.88
C PHE A 89 12.41 4.55 -5.87
N VAL A 90 11.46 4.15 -5.04
CA VAL A 90 10.93 4.98 -3.96
C VAL A 90 10.75 4.15 -2.71
N VAL A 91 11.15 4.69 -1.57
CA VAL A 91 10.83 4.14 -0.24
C VAL A 91 9.97 5.15 0.51
N LEU A 92 8.90 4.65 1.13
CA LEU A 92 8.13 5.34 2.17
C LEU A 92 8.39 4.60 3.48
N THR A 93 8.98 5.31 4.44
CA THR A 93 9.23 4.73 5.77
C THR A 93 7.98 4.82 6.65
N PHE A 94 7.91 3.97 7.69
CA PHE A 94 6.79 4.00 8.63
C PHE A 94 6.69 5.31 9.42
N ASP A 95 7.74 6.13 9.50
CA ASP A 95 7.71 7.46 10.13
C ASP A 95 7.39 8.60 9.15
N GLY A 96 7.21 8.28 7.86
CA GLY A 96 6.75 9.20 6.82
C GLY A 96 7.87 9.87 6.02
N GLU A 97 9.13 9.46 6.17
CA GLU A 97 10.22 9.83 5.26
C GLU A 97 9.98 9.23 3.86
N VAL A 98 10.32 10.01 2.84
CA VAL A 98 10.25 9.57 1.44
C VAL A 98 11.58 9.85 0.78
N HIS A 99 12.17 8.81 0.19
CA HIS A 99 13.39 8.90 -0.61
C HIS A 99 13.15 8.29 -1.98
N SER A 100 13.63 8.95 -3.04
CA SER A 100 13.50 8.48 -4.42
C SER A 100 14.80 8.64 -5.20
N TRP A 101 15.14 7.65 -6.02
CA TRP A 101 16.35 7.66 -6.84
C TRP A 101 16.14 6.88 -8.15
N ILE A 102 17.09 7.03 -9.08
CA ILE A 102 17.15 6.30 -10.35
C ILE A 102 18.51 5.62 -10.45
N GLY A 103 18.55 4.43 -11.04
CA GLY A 103 19.77 3.66 -11.27
C GLY A 103 20.17 2.78 -10.09
N GLY A 104 21.36 2.16 -10.19
CA GLY A 104 21.88 1.24 -9.17
C GLY A 104 21.15 -0.11 -9.09
N GLY A 105 20.28 -0.41 -10.06
CA GLY A 105 19.54 -1.66 -10.16
C GLY A 105 20.43 -2.84 -10.55
N HIS A 106 20.28 -3.95 -9.85
CA HIS A 106 20.88 -5.24 -10.17
C HIS A 106 19.77 -6.29 -10.37
N GLN A 107 19.79 -6.97 -11.50
CA GLN A 107 18.73 -7.91 -11.88
C GLN A 107 19.07 -9.36 -11.50
N GLY A 108 18.08 -10.05 -10.94
CA GLY A 108 18.09 -11.49 -10.75
C GLY A 108 18.79 -11.97 -9.47
N PRO A 109 18.83 -13.29 -9.24
CA PRO A 109 19.51 -13.87 -8.08
C PRO A 109 21.03 -13.66 -8.19
N GLY A 110 21.67 -13.40 -7.05
CA GLY A 110 23.10 -13.11 -7.03
C GLY A 110 23.56 -12.42 -5.75
N ALA A 111 24.83 -12.05 -5.71
CA ALA A 111 25.41 -11.23 -4.65
C ALA A 111 25.87 -9.91 -5.24
N PHE A 112 25.35 -8.80 -4.73
CA PHE A 112 25.59 -7.46 -5.25
C PHE A 112 26.14 -6.55 -4.16
N ARG A 113 27.14 -5.73 -4.52
CA ARG A 113 27.69 -4.72 -3.59
C ARG A 113 26.75 -3.54 -3.52
N LEU A 114 26.44 -3.10 -2.30
CA LEU A 114 25.63 -1.91 -2.05
C LEU A 114 26.53 -0.70 -1.75
N PRO A 115 26.00 0.54 -1.83
CA PRO A 115 26.79 1.76 -1.64
C PRO A 115 27.48 1.89 -0.28
N ASP A 116 26.95 1.29 0.79
CA ASP A 116 27.57 1.30 2.12
C ASP A 116 28.68 0.23 2.29
N GLY A 117 29.02 -0.46 1.20
CA GLY A 117 29.98 -1.56 1.19
C GLY A 117 29.43 -2.90 1.68
N SER A 118 28.16 -2.97 2.09
CA SER A 118 27.48 -4.24 2.36
C SER A 118 27.26 -5.05 1.08
N THR A 119 26.81 -6.29 1.25
CA THR A 119 26.42 -7.18 0.15
C THR A 119 24.96 -7.55 0.28
N ALA A 120 24.18 -7.34 -0.77
CA ALA A 120 22.86 -7.92 -0.90
C ALA A 120 22.96 -9.30 -1.55
N LYS A 121 22.54 -10.35 -0.84
CA LYS A 121 22.37 -11.69 -1.39
C LYS A 121 20.91 -11.89 -1.78
N VAL A 122 20.63 -11.83 -3.08
CA VAL A 122 19.29 -12.03 -3.66
C VAL A 122 19.12 -13.50 -4.04
N THR A 123 18.03 -14.10 -3.56
CA THR A 123 17.63 -15.47 -3.86
C THR A 123 16.23 -15.45 -4.49
N LYS A 124 16.05 -16.19 -5.58
CA LYS A 124 14.72 -16.43 -6.15
C LYS A 124 14.05 -17.56 -5.37
N LEU A 125 12.85 -17.28 -4.84
CA LEU A 125 12.04 -18.25 -4.08
C LEU A 125 10.89 -18.81 -4.92
N GLY A 126 10.46 -18.08 -5.95
CA GLY A 126 9.42 -18.50 -6.88
C GLY A 126 9.24 -17.53 -8.06
N PRO A 127 8.21 -17.74 -8.89
CA PRO A 127 7.73 -16.71 -9.82
C PRO A 127 7.31 -15.47 -9.02
N HIS A 128 7.79 -14.29 -9.41
CA HIS A 128 7.53 -13.02 -8.72
C HIS A 128 7.82 -13.02 -7.20
N HIS A 129 8.73 -13.88 -6.73
CA HIS A 129 9.05 -14.05 -5.32
C HIS A 129 10.55 -14.12 -5.10
N TYR A 130 11.11 -13.10 -4.46
CA TYR A 130 12.54 -12.96 -4.18
C TYR A 130 12.77 -12.55 -2.73
N LYS A 131 13.92 -12.97 -2.21
CA LYS A 131 14.40 -12.57 -0.89
C LYS A 131 15.82 -12.02 -1.01
N ALA A 132 16.04 -10.85 -0.42
CA ALA A 132 17.36 -10.26 -0.26
C ALA A 132 17.79 -10.28 1.20
N GLN A 133 18.98 -10.80 1.48
CA GLN A 133 19.64 -10.66 2.77
C GLN A 133 20.76 -9.62 2.63
N ILE A 134 20.72 -8.59 3.46
CA ILE A 134 21.73 -7.53 3.43
C ILE A 134 22.77 -7.84 4.51
N ILE A 135 24.01 -8.02 4.06
CA ILE A 135 25.11 -8.57 4.85
C ILE A 135 26.18 -7.49 4.99
N TYR A 136 26.44 -7.07 6.23
CA TYR A 136 27.52 -6.14 6.55
C TYR A 136 28.46 -6.79 7.56
N ARG A 137 29.77 -6.76 7.28
CA ARG A 137 30.82 -7.37 8.12
C ARG A 137 30.53 -8.83 8.53
N GLY A 138 29.91 -9.60 7.63
CA GLY A 138 29.60 -11.02 7.84
C GLY A 138 28.28 -11.31 8.56
N SER A 139 27.53 -10.29 8.97
CA SER A 139 26.23 -10.46 9.64
C SER A 139 25.08 -9.95 8.78
N VAL A 140 23.97 -10.69 8.77
CA VAL A 140 22.71 -10.25 8.17
C VAL A 140 22.09 -9.21 9.09
N TYR A 141 21.89 -7.98 8.62
CA TYR A 141 21.26 -6.92 9.41
C TYR A 141 19.90 -6.48 8.87
N ALA A 142 19.58 -6.80 7.62
CA ALA A 142 18.26 -6.62 7.05
C ALA A 142 17.89 -7.82 6.16
N THR A 143 16.60 -8.13 6.11
CA THR A 143 16.03 -9.09 5.16
C THR A 143 14.81 -8.47 4.52
N LEU A 144 14.80 -8.45 3.19
CA LEU A 144 13.66 -8.00 2.39
C LEU A 144 13.09 -9.22 1.68
N GLU A 145 11.77 -9.31 1.61
CA GLU A 145 11.08 -10.35 0.87
C GLU A 145 10.01 -9.69 0.00
N ALA A 146 10.24 -9.71 -1.31
CA ALA A 146 9.29 -9.26 -2.31
C ALA A 146 8.50 -10.49 -2.78
N ASN A 147 7.23 -10.58 -2.40
CA ASN A 147 6.34 -11.68 -2.75
C ASN A 147 5.10 -11.10 -3.44
N GLU A 148 5.00 -11.29 -4.75
CA GLU A 148 4.00 -10.68 -5.65
C GLU A 148 4.00 -9.16 -5.71
N ARG A 149 4.69 -8.50 -4.78
CA ARG A 149 4.80 -7.04 -4.65
C ARG A 149 6.22 -6.65 -4.29
N ASP A 150 6.60 -5.50 -4.79
CA ASP A 150 7.83 -4.82 -4.39
C ASP A 150 7.81 -4.52 -2.89
N THR A 151 9.00 -4.40 -2.33
CA THR A 151 9.20 -4.01 -0.95
C THR A 151 10.42 -3.10 -0.83
N GLY A 152 10.49 -2.36 0.26
CA GLY A 152 11.62 -1.49 0.54
C GLY A 152 11.78 -1.20 2.01
N VAL A 153 12.98 -0.75 2.37
CA VAL A 153 13.35 -0.44 3.75
C VAL A 153 14.34 0.71 3.79
N ASN A 154 14.32 1.48 4.88
CA ASN A 154 15.45 2.30 5.32
C ASN A 154 16.20 1.55 6.42
N GLY A 155 17.38 1.02 6.10
CA GLY A 155 18.27 0.34 7.05
C GLY A 155 19.52 1.17 7.31
N ASN A 156 19.59 1.83 8.47
CA ASN A 156 20.74 2.66 8.88
C ASN A 156 21.08 3.78 7.87
N GLY A 157 20.08 4.44 7.27
CA GLY A 157 20.28 5.53 6.32
C GLY A 157 20.54 5.10 4.87
N MET A 158 20.55 3.78 4.59
CA MET A 158 20.53 3.24 3.24
C MET A 158 19.11 2.76 2.90
N PHE A 159 18.56 3.34 1.85
CA PHE A 159 17.28 2.96 1.28
C PHE A 159 17.48 1.83 0.29
N ILE A 160 16.67 0.79 0.37
CA ILE A 160 16.77 -0.39 -0.49
C ILE A 160 15.38 -0.72 -0.99
N VAL A 161 15.25 -1.02 -2.29
CA VAL A 161 14.05 -1.62 -2.88
C VAL A 161 14.43 -2.97 -3.47
N LEU A 162 13.59 -3.97 -3.21
CA LEU A 162 13.61 -5.27 -3.89
C LEU A 162 12.27 -5.42 -4.61
N THR A 163 12.31 -5.61 -5.93
CA THR A 163 11.11 -5.79 -6.74
C THR A 163 10.66 -7.25 -6.75
N ALA A 164 9.37 -7.47 -6.99
CA ALA A 164 8.84 -8.82 -7.19
C ALA A 164 9.49 -9.52 -8.39
N ASP A 165 10.04 -8.78 -9.36
CA ASP A 165 10.73 -9.34 -10.52
C ASP A 165 12.22 -9.64 -10.28
N GLY A 166 12.72 -9.33 -9.09
CA GLY A 166 14.08 -9.64 -8.65
C GLY A 166 15.11 -8.59 -9.00
N GLU A 167 14.69 -7.35 -9.24
CA GLU A 167 15.60 -6.21 -9.29
C GLU A 167 15.83 -5.68 -7.87
N ILE A 168 17.08 -5.42 -7.50
CA ILE A 168 17.44 -4.76 -6.25
C ILE A 168 18.21 -3.48 -6.54
N SER A 169 17.85 -2.39 -5.86
CA SER A 169 18.61 -1.13 -5.91
C SER A 169 18.71 -0.53 -4.52
N ALA A 170 19.80 0.20 -4.28
CA ALA A 170 20.03 0.89 -3.03
C ALA A 170 20.59 2.29 -3.24
N SER A 171 20.24 3.20 -2.34
CA SER A 171 20.70 4.59 -2.34
C SER A 171 20.95 5.06 -0.91
N ILE A 172 22.02 5.83 -0.72
CA ILE A 172 22.27 6.59 0.49
C ILE A 172 21.86 8.03 0.20
N ARG A 173 21.34 8.72 1.22
CA ARG A 173 20.96 10.12 1.14
C ARG A 173 22.16 11.06 1.11
#